data_AF-A0A968ST86-F1
#
_entry.id   AF-A0A968ST86-F1
#
_cell.length_a   1.000
_cell.length_b   1.000
_cell.length_c   1.000
_cell.angle_alpha   90.00
_cell.angle_beta   90.00
_cell.angle_gamma   90.00
#
_symmetry.space_group_name_H-M   'P 1'
#
loop_
_entity.id
_entity.type
_entity.pdbx_description
1 polymer ?
#
loop_
_entity_poly.entity_id
_entity_poly.type
_entity_poly.pdbx_seq_one_letter_code
_entity_poly.pdbx_strand_id
1 'polypeptide(L)' 'MSIVFQLTLLGFVLYSLALVVAVPVLYSSASNWSKAKGVLLGGSLVWVLMLLGVGVLNFLK' A
#
# COMPACT_ATOMS: atom_id res chain seq x y z
N MET A 1 1.57 8.22 21.96
CA MET A 1 0.41 7.42 21.44
C MET A 1 -0.67 8.30 20.79
N SER A 2 -0.32 9.02 19.72
CA SER A 2 -1.25 9.87 18.95
C SER A 2 -2.26 9.10 18.08
N ILE A 3 -3.48 9.66 17.96
CA ILE A 3 -4.55 9.23 17.03
C ILE A 3 -4.08 9.23 15.57
N VAL A 4 -3.20 10.17 15.20
CA VAL A 4 -2.70 10.30 13.83
C VAL A 4 -2.01 9.01 13.39
N PHE A 5 -1.01 8.51 14.14
CA PHE A 5 -0.40 7.26 13.69
C PHE A 5 -1.30 6.04 13.85
N GLN A 6 -2.26 6.03 14.78
CA GLN A 6 -3.19 4.88 14.83
C GLN A 6 -3.98 4.77 13.52
N LEU A 7 -4.47 5.91 13.02
CA LEU A 7 -5.16 5.98 11.72
C LEU A 7 -4.21 5.70 10.55
N THR A 8 -2.98 6.22 10.58
CA THR A 8 -1.99 5.93 9.52
C THR A 8 -1.64 4.45 9.47
N LEU A 9 -1.42 3.81 10.62
CA LEU A 9 -1.11 2.39 10.73
C LEU A 9 -2.29 1.53 10.28
N LEU A 10 -3.51 1.88 10.71
CA LEU A 10 -4.73 1.20 10.24
C LEU A 10 -4.88 1.31 8.72
N GLY A 11 -4.68 2.50 8.15
CA GLY A 11 -4.71 2.72 6.72
C GLY A 11 -3.66 1.88 5.97
N PHE A 12 -2.45 1.79 6.51
CA PHE A 12 -1.38 0.94 5.95
C PHE A 12 -1.75 -0.56 5.96
N VAL A 13 -2.38 -1.04 7.03
CA VAL A 13 -2.86 -2.43 7.11
C VAL A 13 -3.96 -2.70 6.08
N LEU A 14 -4.98 -1.84 6.01
CA LEU A 14 -6.07 -1.98 5.03
C LEU A 14 -5.56 -1.93 3.59
N TYR A 15 -4.61 -1.03 3.31
CA TYR A 15 -3.99 -0.93 2.00
C TYR A 15 -3.19 -2.19 1.65
N SER A 16 -2.47 -2.76 2.63
CA SER A 16 -1.74 -4.02 2.46
C SER A 16 -2.70 -5.18 2.14
N LEU A 17 -3.84 -5.28 2.84
CA LEU A 17 -4.86 -6.29 2.55
C LEU A 17 -5.43 -6.13 1.13
N ALA A 18 -5.65 -4.90 0.67
CA ALA A 18 -6.08 -4.65 -0.70
C ALA A 18 -5.02 -5.12 -1.70
N LEU A 19 -3.73 -4.85 -1.46
CA LEU A 19 -2.64 -5.32 -2.33
C LEU A 19 -2.49 -6.84 -2.33
N VAL A 20 -2.68 -7.52 -1.20
CA VAL A 20 -2.64 -8.99 -1.12
C VAL A 20 -3.63 -9.64 -2.09
N VAL A 21 -4.80 -9.02 -2.29
CA VAL A 21 -5.80 -9.50 -3.26
C VAL A 21 -5.54 -8.96 -4.66
N ALA A 22 -5.26 -7.66 -4.80
CA ALA A 22 -5.12 -7.00 -6.09
C ALA A 22 -3.93 -7.53 -6.89
N VAL A 23 -2.80 -7.81 -6.23
CA VAL A 23 -1.56 -8.26 -6.89
C VAL A 23 -1.74 -9.58 -7.66
N PRO A 24 -2.21 -10.69 -7.06
CA PRO A 24 -2.43 -11.94 -7.80
C PRO A 24 -3.51 -11.80 -8.88
N VAL A 25 -4.58 -11.04 -8.62
CA VAL A 25 -5.63 -10.77 -9.62
C VAL A 25 -5.05 -10.06 -10.84
N LEU A 26 -4.26 -9.01 -10.62
CA LEU A 26 -3.62 -8.25 -11.70
C LEU A 26 -2.56 -9.05 -12.46
N TYR A 27 -1.78 -9.89 -11.77
CA TYR A 27 -0.83 -10.80 -12.42
C TYR A 27 -1.50 -11.83 -13.33
N SER A 28 -2.73 -12.26 -12.99
CA SER A 28 -3.49 -13.20 -13.82
C SER A 28 -4.17 -12.58 -15.05
N SER A 29 -4.19 -11.25 -15.18
CA SER A 29 -4.94 -10.56 -16.24
C SER A 29 -4.17 -10.49 -17.57
N ALA A 30 -4.37 -11.49 -18.42
CA ALA A 30 -3.66 -11.63 -19.70
C ALA A 30 -3.97 -10.51 -20.73
N SER A 31 -5.17 -9.92 -20.71
CA SER A 31 -5.57 -8.91 -21.72
C SER A 31 -5.05 -7.50 -21.44
N ASN A 32 -4.73 -7.19 -20.18
CA ASN A 32 -4.49 -5.81 -19.72
C ASN A 32 -3.16 -5.63 -18.97
N TRP A 33 -2.17 -6.48 -19.25
CA TRP A 33 -0.89 -6.50 -18.54
C TRP A 33 -0.19 -5.13 -18.49
N SER A 34 -0.20 -4.37 -19.59
CA SER A 34 0.43 -3.04 -19.64
C SER A 34 -0.16 -2.08 -18.59
N LYS A 35 -1.49 -2.04 -18.47
CA LYS A 35 -2.19 -1.24 -17.46
C LYS A 35 -1.96 -1.81 -16.05
N ALA A 36 -2.03 -3.13 -15.90
CA ALA A 36 -1.81 -3.82 -14.63
C ALA A 36 -0.42 -3.51 -14.06
N LYS A 37 0.63 -3.51 -14.89
CA LYS A 37 2.00 -3.17 -14.47
C LYS A 37 2.10 -1.75 -13.90
N GLY A 38 1.42 -0.78 -14.51
CA GLY A 38 1.36 0.59 -14.00
C GLY A 38 0.68 0.67 -12.63
N VAL A 39 -0.44 -0.04 -12.46
CA VAL A 39 -1.16 -0.12 -11.18
C VAL A 39 -0.32 -0.79 -10.10
N LEU A 40 0.37 -1.89 -10.43
CA LEU A 40 1.26 -2.61 -9.52
C LEU A 40 2.44 -1.74 -9.06
N LEU A 41 3.10 -1.04 -9.98
CA LEU A 41 4.21 -0.14 -9.66
C LEU A 41 3.74 1.05 -8.82
N GLY A 42 2.67 1.73 -9.24
CA GLY A 42 2.10 2.86 -8.51
C GLY A 42 1.63 2.44 -7.12
N GLY A 43 0.96 1.30 -7.00
CA GLY A 43 0.49 0.77 -5.73
C GLY A 43 1.64 0.39 -4.79
N SER A 44 2.70 -0.21 -5.32
CA SER A 44 3.92 -0.51 -4.55
C SER A 44 4.61 0.76 -4.05
N LEU A 45 4.68 1.80 -4.88
CA LEU A 45 5.25 3.09 -4.47
C LEU A 45 4.45 3.72 -3.33
N VAL A 46 3.11 3.74 -3.43
CA VAL A 46 2.23 4.23 -2.37
C VAL A 46 2.43 3.42 -1.08
N TRP A 47 2.54 2.10 -1.19
CA TRP A 47 2.80 1.23 -0.04
C TRP A 47 4.12 1.58 0.68
N VAL A 48 5.21 1.79 -0.07
CA VAL A 48 6.50 2.19 0.50
C VAL A 48 6.42 3.56 1.18
N LEU A 49 5.74 4.53 0.56
CA LEU A 49 5.54 5.85 1.17
C LEU A 49 4.74 5.77 2.47
N MET A 50 3.71 4.91 2.53
CA MET A 50 2.97 4.66 3.77
C MET A 50 3.86 4.01 4.84
N LEU A 51 4.68 3.04 4.48
CA LEU A 51 5.63 2.40 5.42
C LEU A 51 6.61 3.42 6.01
N LEU A 52 7.18 4.28 5.18
CA LEU A 52 8.06 5.36 5.64
C LEU A 52 7.28 6.35 6.53
N GLY A 53 6.06 6.72 6.15
CA GLY A 53 5.21 7.59 6.94
C GLY A 53 4.92 7.04 8.34
N VAL A 54 4.55 5.75 8.44
CA VAL A 54 4.35 5.06 9.72
C VAL A 54 5.66 5.05 10.52
N GLY A 55 6.79 4.74 9.87
CA GLY A 55 8.11 4.74 10.49
C GLY A 55 8.50 6.09 11.08
N VAL A 56 8.34 7.19 10.32
CA VAL A 56 8.60 8.56 10.79
C VAL A 56 7.68 8.91 11.95
N LEU A 57 6.38 8.66 11.79
CA LEU A 57 5.40 8.93 12.84
C LEU A 57 5.68 8.12 14.12
N ASN A 58 6.35 6.97 14.04
CA ASN A 58 6.78 6.20 15.21
C ASN A 58 7.75 6.99 16.10
N PHE A 59 8.66 7.75 15.50
CA PHE A 59 9.64 8.56 16.24
C PHE A 59 9.05 9.86 16.80
N LEU A 60 7.94 10.34 16.23
CA LEU A 60 7.29 11.60 16.61
C LEU A 60 6.18 11.43 17.66
N LYS A 61 5.97 10.20 18.16
CA LYS A 61 4.71 9.78 18.76
C LYS A 61 4.63 9.75 20.28
#